data_AF-A0AAU9TFJ6-F1
#
_entry.id   AF-A0AAU9TFJ6-F1
#
_cell.length_a   1.000
_cell.length_b   1.000
_cell.length_c   1.000
_cell.angle_alpha   90.00
_cell.angle_beta   90.00
_cell.angle_gamma   90.00
#
_symmetry.space_group_name_H-M   'P 1'
#
loop_
_entity.id
_entity.type
_entity.pdbx_description
1 polymer ?
#
loop_
_entity_poly.entity_id
_entity_poly.type
_entity_poly.pdbx_seq_one_letter_code
_entity_poly.pdbx_strand_id
1 'polypeptide(L)'
;MIEISFMILSCSLLFSDANYVDTLTKCSIKDTQCMINYFTKVLHDVGSTGIPELNIAPLDPMKLKNTTITIMDSIEITVRDAVIKGLKNCKVNRFRYVSVLYSVSKRVPPDILSIDLKRL
;
A
#
# COMPACT_ATOMS: atom_id res chain seq x y z
N MET A 1 29.25 5.99 40.21
CA MET A 1 29.44 5.69 38.76
C MET A 1 28.32 4.83 38.19
N ILE A 2 27.85 3.77 38.89
CA ILE A 2 26.78 2.88 38.40
C ILE A 2 25.42 3.60 38.24
N GLU A 3 25.04 4.43 39.21
CA GLU A 3 23.78 5.21 39.18
C GLU A 3 23.66 6.16 37.97
N ILE A 4 24.76 6.83 37.61
CA ILE A 4 24.79 7.75 36.46
C ILE A 4 24.65 6.98 35.15
N SER A 5 25.24 5.78 35.08
CA SER A 5 25.16 4.91 33.90
C SER A 5 23.73 4.41 33.65
N PHE A 6 23.00 4.07 34.72
CA PHE A 6 21.60 3.62 34.62
C PHE A 6 20.67 4.75 34.15
N MET A 7 20.91 5.98 34.61
CA MET A 7 20.14 7.14 34.18
C MET A 7 20.34 7.45 32.69
N ILE A 8 21.58 7.39 32.18
CA ILE A 8 21.90 7.65 30.77
C ILE A 8 21.28 6.59 29.84
N LEU A 9 21.28 5.32 30.27
CA LEU A 9 20.69 4.21 29.52
C LEU A 9 19.16 4.32 29.44
N SER A 10 18.50 4.77 30.51
CA SER A 10 17.05 4.99 30.51
C SER A 10 16.62 6.16 29.62
N CYS A 11 17.44 7.21 29.54
CA CYS A 11 17.14 8.41 28.76
C CYS A 11 17.20 8.16 27.25
N SER A 12 18.08 7.27 26.80
CA SER A 12 18.28 6.96 25.38
C SER A 12 17.14 6.13 24.76
N LEU A 13 16.35 5.43 25.58
CA LEU A 13 15.15 4.71 25.11
C LEU A 13 13.94 5.63 24.87
N LEU A 14 13.93 6.83 25.48
CA LEU A 14 12.83 7.80 25.37
C LEU A 14 12.92 8.69 24.11
N PHE A 15 14.07 8.75 23.45
CA PHE A 15 14.28 9.48 22.19
C PHE A 15 14.11 8.58 20.96
N SER A 16 13.23 7.58 21.06
CA SER A 16 12.86 6.77 19.91
C SER A 16 11.83 7.55 19.10
N ASP A 17 12.28 8.31 18.10
CA ASP A 17 11.36 8.90 17.12
C ASP A 17 10.66 7.78 16.35
N ALA A 18 9.34 7.64 16.56
CA ALA A 18 8.52 6.86 15.67
C ALA A 18 8.49 7.58 14.32
N ASN A 19 9.35 7.15 13.38
CA ASN A 19 9.27 7.55 11.97
C ASN A 19 8.00 6.95 11.34
N TYR A 20 6.84 7.47 11.76
CA TYR A 20 5.62 7.33 11.00
C TYR A 20 5.78 8.20 9.74
N VAL A 21 5.31 7.73 8.60
CA VAL A 21 5.38 8.48 7.35
C VAL A 21 4.40 9.66 7.39
N ASP A 22 4.72 10.69 8.17
CA ASP A 22 3.90 11.89 8.40
C ASP A 22 4.07 12.94 7.28
N THR A 23 4.90 12.64 6.27
CA THR A 23 5.07 13.46 5.06
C THR A 23 3.91 13.30 4.06
N LEU A 24 2.98 12.37 4.30
CA LEU A 24 1.82 12.18 3.42
C LEU A 24 0.67 13.13 3.80
N THR A 25 0.16 13.84 2.80
CA THR A 25 -0.99 14.75 2.95
C THR A 25 -2.23 13.97 3.39
N LYS A 26 -2.78 14.34 4.55
CA LYS A 26 -4.00 13.71 5.08
C LYS A 26 -5.21 14.10 4.22
N CYS A 27 -6.02 13.12 3.87
CA CYS A 27 -7.26 13.31 3.10
C CYS A 27 -8.48 12.94 3.93
N SER A 28 -9.58 13.66 3.73
CA SER A 28 -10.90 13.19 4.18
C SER A 28 -11.33 11.98 3.33
N ILE A 29 -11.89 10.95 3.95
CA ILE A 29 -12.38 9.74 3.25
C ILE A 29 -13.48 10.09 2.23
N LYS A 30 -14.20 11.20 2.46
CA LYS A 30 -15.25 11.70 1.55
C LYS A 30 -14.70 12.47 0.35
N ASP A 31 -13.44 12.91 0.40
CA ASP A 31 -12.81 13.64 -0.68
C ASP A 31 -12.13 12.67 -1.66
N THR A 32 -12.91 12.23 -2.64
CA THR A 32 -12.44 11.28 -3.66
C THR A 32 -11.26 11.82 -4.47
N GLN A 33 -11.20 13.13 -4.75
CA GLN A 33 -10.10 13.70 -5.54
C GLN A 33 -8.81 13.76 -4.73
N CYS A 34 -8.90 14.11 -3.45
CA CYS A 34 -7.76 14.02 -2.53
C CYS A 34 -7.23 12.59 -2.48
N MET A 35 -8.11 11.59 -2.33
CA MET A 35 -7.71 10.17 -2.28
C MET A 35 -7.07 9.70 -3.60
N ILE A 36 -7.62 10.09 -4.75
CA ILE A 36 -7.03 9.80 -6.07
C ILE A 36 -5.60 10.34 -6.15
N ASN A 37 -5.40 11.61 -5.80
CA ASN A 37 -4.09 12.25 -5.86
C ASN A 37 -3.11 11.65 -4.83
N TYR A 38 -3.61 11.35 -3.63
CA TYR A 38 -2.86 10.70 -2.57
C TYR A 38 -2.30 9.35 -3.03
N PHE A 39 -3.15 8.43 -3.48
CA PHE A 39 -2.69 7.10 -3.91
C PHE A 39 -1.82 7.16 -5.16
N THR A 40 -2.12 8.08 -6.08
CA THR A 40 -1.23 8.33 -7.23
C THR A 40 0.16 8.75 -6.75
N LYS A 41 0.24 9.71 -5.83
CA LYS A 41 1.51 10.17 -5.27
C LYS A 41 2.27 9.04 -4.55
N VAL A 42 1.58 8.23 -3.74
CA VAL A 42 2.19 7.06 -3.08
C VAL A 42 2.79 6.08 -4.09
N LEU A 43 2.08 5.78 -5.18
CA LEU A 43 2.59 4.90 -6.24
C LEU A 43 3.86 5.46 -6.91
N HIS A 44 3.91 6.78 -7.14
CA HIS A 44 5.07 7.43 -7.75
C HIS A 44 6.27 7.50 -6.78
N ASP A 45 6.03 7.95 -5.55
CA ASP A 45 7.08 8.27 -4.58
C ASP A 45 7.69 7.00 -3.98
N VAL A 46 6.83 6.04 -3.63
CA VAL A 46 7.21 4.85 -2.84
C VAL A 46 7.15 3.57 -3.67
N GLY A 47 6.45 3.57 -4.81
CA GLY A 47 6.26 2.35 -5.60
C GLY A 47 7.56 1.68 -6.04
N SER A 48 8.64 2.44 -6.27
CA SER A 48 9.93 1.86 -6.70
C SER A 48 10.86 1.43 -5.56
N THR A 49 10.74 2.08 -4.40
CA THR A 49 11.66 1.88 -3.27
C THR A 49 11.06 0.98 -2.20
N GLY A 50 9.73 0.90 -2.13
CA GLY A 50 9.03 0.35 -0.97
C GLY A 50 9.27 1.22 0.27
N ILE A 51 8.92 0.68 1.43
CA ILE A 51 9.22 1.25 2.76
C ILE A 51 9.89 0.14 3.59
N PRO A 52 11.22 0.01 3.52
CA PRO A 52 11.97 -1.03 4.21
C PRO A 52 11.74 -1.04 5.73
N GLU A 53 11.56 0.14 6.33
CA GLU A 53 11.34 0.33 7.77
C GLU A 53 10.03 -0.33 8.23
N LEU A 54 9.05 -0.44 7.32
CA LEU A 54 7.76 -1.09 7.55
C LEU A 54 7.67 -2.47 6.90
N ASN A 55 8.79 -3.01 6.39
CA ASN A 55 8.85 -4.25 5.63
C ASN A 55 7.89 -4.27 4.42
N ILE A 56 7.69 -3.10 3.79
CA ILE A 56 6.88 -2.96 2.59
C ILE A 56 7.83 -3.05 1.39
N ALA A 57 7.72 -4.13 0.62
CA ALA A 57 8.52 -4.33 -0.58
C ALA A 57 8.15 -3.32 -1.69
N PRO A 58 9.08 -3.03 -2.63
CA PRO A 58 8.76 -2.27 -3.83
C PRO A 58 7.61 -2.88 -4.62
N LEU A 59 6.70 -2.02 -5.07
CA LEU A 59 5.60 -2.40 -5.96
C LEU A 59 6.04 -2.42 -7.43
N ASP A 60 7.10 -1.72 -7.80
CA ASP A 60 7.60 -1.65 -9.18
C ASP A 60 9.14 -1.65 -9.20
N PRO A 61 9.82 -2.74 -9.58
CA PRO A 61 9.26 -3.96 -10.17
C PRO A 61 8.65 -4.93 -9.15
N MET A 62 7.41 -5.37 -9.37
CA MET A 62 6.79 -6.44 -8.59
C MET A 62 7.22 -7.81 -9.13
N LYS A 63 7.76 -8.65 -8.25
CA LYS A 63 8.19 -10.02 -8.58
C LYS A 63 7.11 -11.01 -8.15
N LEU A 64 6.51 -11.71 -9.11
CA LEU A 64 5.60 -12.82 -8.86
C LEU A 64 6.38 -14.13 -8.98
N LYS A 65 6.25 -14.98 -7.97
CA LYS A 65 6.86 -16.31 -7.93
C LYS A 65 5.78 -17.37 -7.82
N ASN A 66 5.82 -18.36 -8.70
CA ASN A 66 4.94 -19.54 -8.68
C ASN A 66 3.46 -19.20 -8.47
N THR A 67 2.95 -18.24 -9.24
CA THR A 67 1.54 -17.84 -9.18
C THR A 67 0.76 -18.65 -10.21
N THR A 68 -0.23 -19.42 -9.76
CA THR A 68 -1.16 -20.13 -10.65
C THR A 68 -2.42 -19.30 -10.81
N ILE A 69 -2.83 -19.08 -12.06
CA ILE A 69 -4.08 -18.40 -12.42
C ILE A 69 -4.96 -19.44 -13.11
N THR A 70 -6.15 -19.66 -12.56
CA THR A 70 -7.16 -20.55 -13.15
C THR A 70 -8.14 -19.72 -13.96
N ILE A 71 -8.27 -20.04 -15.25
CA ILE A 71 -9.21 -19.38 -16.17
C ILE A 71 -10.35 -20.36 -16.45
N MET A 72 -11.59 -19.90 -16.20
CA MET A 72 -12.84 -20.63 -16.48
C MET A 72 -12.84 -22.07 -15.95
N ASP A 73 -12.24 -22.30 -14.77
CA ASP A 73 -12.14 -23.59 -14.08
C ASP A 73 -11.59 -24.76 -14.92
N SER A 74 -10.91 -24.46 -16.03
CA SER A 74 -10.51 -25.45 -17.03
C SER A 74 -9.08 -25.27 -17.53
N ILE A 75 -8.51 -24.07 -17.39
CA ILE A 75 -7.13 -23.79 -17.79
C ILE A 75 -6.36 -23.26 -16.57
N GLU A 76 -5.34 -23.99 -16.13
CA GLU A 76 -4.37 -23.50 -15.15
C GLU A 76 -3.12 -22.97 -15.85
N ILE A 77 -2.77 -21.72 -15.56
CA ILE A 77 -1.54 -21.08 -16.04
C ILE A 77 -0.65 -20.83 -14.83
N THR A 78 0.47 -21.55 -14.75
CA THR A 78 1.48 -21.31 -13.71
C THR A 78 2.57 -20.38 -14.22
N VAL A 79 2.67 -19.21 -13.59
CA VAL A 79 3.73 -18.23 -13.82
C VAL A 79 4.82 -18.46 -12.78
N ARG A 80 5.97 -19.00 -13.21
CA ARG A 80 7.08 -19.34 -12.31
C ARG A 80 7.86 -18.11 -11.85
N ASP A 81 8.28 -17.26 -12.78
CA ASP A 81 9.04 -16.04 -12.50
C ASP A 81 8.57 -14.91 -13.42
N ALA A 82 7.69 -14.05 -12.92
CA ALA A 82 7.27 -12.85 -13.64
C ALA A 82 7.70 -11.59 -12.92
N VAL A 83 8.09 -10.59 -13.73
CA VAL A 83 8.45 -9.26 -13.25
C VAL A 83 7.49 -8.26 -13.88
N ILE A 84 6.56 -7.75 -13.07
CA ILE A 84 5.61 -6.72 -13.49
C ILE A 84 6.28 -5.36 -13.29
N LYS A 85 6.22 -4.52 -14.33
CA LYS A 85 6.82 -3.18 -14.34
C LYS A 85 5.83 -2.13 -14.82
N GLY A 86 6.02 -0.89 -14.37
CA GLY A 86 5.30 0.28 -14.83
C GLY A 86 4.09 0.68 -13.97
N LEU A 87 3.88 0.02 -12.83
CA LEU A 87 2.86 0.42 -11.84
C LEU A 87 3.15 1.79 -11.24
N LYS A 88 4.43 2.18 -11.13
CA LYS A 88 4.81 3.51 -10.66
C LYS A 88 4.39 4.63 -11.62
N ASN A 89 4.07 4.30 -12.87
CA ASN A 89 3.65 5.25 -13.90
C ASN A 89 2.11 5.23 -14.10
N CYS A 90 1.38 4.58 -13.20
CA CYS A 90 -0.07 4.57 -13.23
C CYS A 90 -0.63 5.73 -12.42
N LYS A 91 -1.67 6.37 -12.96
CA LYS A 91 -2.50 7.33 -12.25
C LYS A 91 -3.77 6.64 -11.78
N VAL A 92 -4.18 6.91 -10.54
CA VAL A 92 -5.49 6.48 -10.07
C VAL A 92 -6.57 7.27 -10.83
N ASN A 93 -7.49 6.56 -11.46
CA ASN A 93 -8.58 7.14 -12.24
C ASN A 93 -9.86 7.25 -11.40
N ARG A 94 -10.14 6.24 -10.57
CA ARG A 94 -11.31 6.22 -9.68
C ARG A 94 -10.93 5.62 -8.34
N PHE A 95 -11.47 6.23 -7.31
CA PHE A 95 -11.40 5.75 -5.93
C PHE A 95 -12.82 5.60 -5.40
N ARG A 96 -13.18 4.41 -4.93
CA ARG A 96 -14.51 4.14 -4.37
C ARG A 96 -14.37 3.55 -2.97
N TYR A 97 -14.88 4.30 -1.99
CA TYR A 97 -15.05 3.82 -0.63
C TYR A 97 -16.47 3.30 -0.45
N VAL A 98 -16.62 2.02 -0.12
CA VAL A 98 -17.91 1.41 0.19
C VAL A 98 -17.91 1.05 1.67
N SER A 99 -18.84 1.62 2.44
CA SER A 99 -19.02 1.23 3.83
C SER A 99 -19.71 -0.13 3.91
N VAL A 100 -19.25 -1.01 4.80
CA VAL A 100 -19.76 -2.38 4.96
C VAL A 100 -21.28 -2.43 5.17
N LEU A 101 -21.86 -1.40 5.79
CA LEU A 101 -23.32 -1.25 5.93
C LEU A 101 -24.07 -1.23 4.57
N TYR A 102 -23.47 -0.67 3.52
CA TYR A 102 -24.07 -0.62 2.18
C TYR A 102 -24.01 -1.99 1.47
N SER A 103 -22.92 -2.75 1.65
CA SER A 103 -22.72 -4.09 1.06
C SER A 103 -23.59 -5.18 1.70
N VAL A 104 -24.03 -4.98 2.95
CA VAL A 104 -25.02 -5.87 3.58
C VAL A 104 -26.42 -5.63 2.99
N SER A 105 -26.74 -4.38 2.63
CA SER A 105 -28.05 -4.01 2.06
C SER A 105 -28.18 -4.32 0.56
N LYS A 106 -27.09 -4.22 -0.20
CA LYS A 106 -27.05 -4.63 -1.61
C LYS A 106 -26.02 -5.74 -1.75
N ARG A 107 -26.42 -6.88 -2.34
CA ARG A 107 -25.62 -8.08 -2.62
C ARG A 107 -24.46 -7.80 -3.60
N VAL A 108 -23.58 -6.87 -3.23
CA VAL A 108 -22.38 -6.46 -3.93
C VAL A 108 -21.23 -7.30 -3.38
N PRO A 109 -20.38 -7.90 -4.21
CA PRO A 109 -19.18 -8.59 -3.73
C PRO A 109 -18.35 -7.64 -2.86
N PRO A 110 -17.70 -8.12 -1.79
CA PRO A 110 -17.04 -7.28 -0.80
C PRO A 110 -15.73 -6.67 -1.34
N ASP A 111 -15.84 -5.68 -2.22
CA ASP A 111 -14.73 -4.79 -2.54
C ASP A 111 -14.71 -3.67 -1.51
N ILE A 112 -13.90 -3.85 -0.46
CA ILE A 112 -13.72 -2.87 0.62
C ILE A 112 -13.04 -1.58 0.09
N LEU A 113 -12.30 -1.70 -1.02
CA LEU A 113 -11.59 -0.61 -1.68
C LEU A 113 -11.39 -0.92 -3.17
N SER A 114 -11.99 -0.14 -4.08
CA SER A 114 -11.73 -0.27 -5.53
C SER A 114 -10.90 0.93 -6.01
N ILE A 115 -9.69 0.64 -6.51
CA ILE A 115 -8.78 1.63 -7.12
C ILE A 115 -8.56 1.25 -8.57
N ASP A 116 -9.14 2.03 -9.49
CA ASP A 116 -8.93 1.84 -10.92
C ASP A 116 -7.67 2.58 -11.35
N LEU A 117 -6.66 1.85 -11.84
CA LEU A 117 -5.43 2.43 -12.37
C LEU A 117 -5.53 2.67 -13.88
N LYS A 118 -5.08 3.84 -14.33
CA LYS A 118 -4.90 4.16 -15.75
C LYS A 118 -3.42 4.42 -16.00
N ARG A 119 -2.84 3.73 -16.97
CA ARG A 119 -1.48 4.03 -17.43
C ARG A 119 -1.46 5.46 -18.02
N LEU A 120 -0.46 6.25 -17.61
CA LEU A 120 -0.20 7.60 -18.14
C LEU A 120 0.14 7.54 -19.64
#